data_AF-A0A9Q3PKG5-F1
#
_entry.id   AF-A0A9Q3PKG5-F1
#
_cell.length_a   1.000
_cell.length_b   1.000
_cell.length_c   1.000
_cell.angle_alpha   90.00
_cell.angle_beta   90.00
_cell.angle_gamma   90.00
#
_symmetry.space_group_name_H-M   'P 1'
#
loop_
_entity.id
_entity.type
_entity.pdbx_description
1 polymer ?
#
loop_
_entity_poly.entity_id
_entity_poly.type
_entity_poly.pdbx_seq_one_letter_code
_entity_poly.pdbx_strand_id
1 'polypeptide(L)'
;MSYQLIESQISTELTLEMKEELIEVLFQYREDFASANEPLGAIKSHEIEIMLNVERHDPPLLRRPAYLASPRAREALESHINELMKLGVLRNAWHNEELEVTMPVISTWNNDK
;
A
#
# COMPACT_ATOMS: atom_id res chain seq x y z
N MET A 1 13.57 30.78 -2.83
CA MET A 1 12.46 29.81 -2.73
C MET A 1 12.90 28.49 -3.34
N SER A 2 12.85 27.39 -2.58
CA SER A 2 13.27 26.08 -3.06
C SER A 2 12.35 25.62 -4.20
N TYR A 3 12.93 24.95 -5.21
CA TYR A 3 12.20 24.48 -6.41
C TYR A 3 10.99 23.58 -6.09
N GLN A 4 10.96 22.96 -4.91
CA GLN A 4 9.89 22.07 -4.46
C GLN A 4 8.55 22.78 -4.21
N LEU A 5 8.54 24.10 -3.96
CA LEU A 5 7.29 24.85 -3.74
C LEU A 5 6.53 25.14 -5.04
N ILE A 6 7.20 25.05 -6.20
CA ILE A 6 6.62 25.38 -7.52
C ILE A 6 5.58 24.33 -7.94
N GLU A 7 5.70 23.09 -7.45
CA GLU A 7 4.75 22.00 -7.71
C GLU A 7 3.64 21.90 -6.64
N SER A 8 3.63 22.78 -5.63
CA SER A 8 2.63 22.72 -4.56
C SER A 8 1.26 23.19 -5.05
N GLN A 9 0.24 22.32 -4.95
CA GLN A 9 -1.15 22.67 -5.26
C GLN A 9 -1.81 23.41 -4.08
N ILE A 10 -1.21 24.52 -3.65
CA ILE A 10 -1.81 25.39 -2.62
C ILE A 10 -2.89 26.26 -3.26
N SER A 11 -4.06 26.34 -2.63
CA SER A 11 -5.21 27.10 -3.15
C SER A 11 -4.83 28.52 -3.57
N THR A 12 -5.36 28.95 -4.73
CA THR A 12 -5.18 30.31 -5.26
C THR A 12 -5.94 31.36 -4.47
N GLU A 13 -6.90 30.94 -3.64
CA GLU A 13 -7.72 31.83 -2.80
C GLU A 13 -6.98 32.34 -1.56
N LEU A 14 -5.85 31.72 -1.23
CA LEU A 14 -5.04 32.11 -0.07
C LEU A 14 -4.16 33.33 -0.38
N THR A 15 -4.13 34.28 0.55
CA THR A 15 -3.19 35.40 0.51
C THR A 15 -1.76 34.90 0.71
N LEU A 16 -0.77 35.74 0.39
CA LEU A 16 0.64 35.37 0.56
C LEU A 16 0.97 35.02 2.02
N GLU A 17 0.48 35.83 2.97
CA GLU A 17 0.67 35.61 4.41
C GLU A 17 0.10 34.27 4.87
N MET A 18 -1.11 33.91 4.41
CA MET A 18 -1.73 32.62 4.76
C MET A 18 -0.96 31.43 4.16
N LYS A 19 -0.33 31.60 2.99
CA LYS A 19 0.49 30.55 2.39
C LYS A 19 1.78 30.34 3.18
N GLU A 20 2.39 31.42 3.65
CA GLU A 20 3.58 31.36 4.49
C GLU A 20 3.27 30.66 5.82
N GLU A 21 2.20 31.05 6.49
CA GLU A 21 1.73 30.40 7.73
C GLU A 21 1.40 28.93 7.52
N LEU A 22 0.73 28.58 6.41
CA LEU A 22 0.44 27.19 6.06
C LEU A 22 1.74 26.37 5.86
N ILE A 23 2.73 26.92 5.17
CA ILE A 23 4.01 26.25 4.96
C ILE A 23 4.74 26.03 6.28
N GLU A 24 4.72 27.01 7.19
CA GLU A 24 5.31 26.86 8.53
C GLU A 24 4.66 25.72 9.31
N VAL A 25 3.33 25.65 9.32
CA VAL A 25 2.58 24.56 9.97
C VAL A 25 2.91 23.21 9.34
N LEU A 26 2.86 23.10 8.01
CA LEU A 26 3.18 21.85 7.30
C LEU A 26 4.62 21.39 7.58
N PHE A 27 5.57 22.33 7.69
CA PHE A 27 6.96 22.02 8.02
C PHE A 27 7.14 21.62 9.49
N GLN A 28 6.40 22.27 10.40
CA GLN A 28 6.39 21.96 11.83
C GLN A 28 5.88 20.54 12.09
N TYR A 29 4.81 20.12 11.41
CA TYR A 29 4.17 18.82 11.57
C TYR A 29 4.52 17.83 10.45
N ARG A 30 5.64 18.03 9.74
CA ARG A 30 6.00 17.23 8.54
C ARG A 30 6.04 15.71 8.77
N GLU A 31 6.37 15.28 9.99
CA GLU A 31 6.47 13.87 10.39
C GLU A 31 5.08 13.23 10.63
N ASP A 32 4.04 14.05 10.80
CA ASP A 32 2.65 13.59 10.96
C ASP A 32 1.96 13.34 9.61
N PHE A 33 2.55 13.81 8.50
CA PHE A 33 2.05 13.62 7.15
C PHE A 33 2.78 12.48 6.44
N ALA A 34 2.04 11.69 5.67
CA ALA A 34 2.63 10.71 4.78
C ALA A 34 3.48 11.41 3.71
N SER A 35 4.71 10.95 3.53
CA SER A 35 5.61 11.43 2.47
C SER A 35 5.92 10.30 1.49
N ALA A 36 6.52 10.63 0.34
CA ALA A 36 6.96 9.61 -0.62
C ALA A 36 8.04 8.66 -0.04
N ASN A 37 8.80 9.13 0.96
CA ASN A 37 9.83 8.36 1.63
C ASN A 37 9.31 7.65 2.89
N GLU A 38 8.28 8.23 3.52
CA GLU A 38 7.59 7.71 4.71
C GLU A 38 6.08 7.62 4.46
N PRO A 39 5.67 6.70 3.59
CA PRO A 39 4.25 6.41 3.34
C PRO A 39 3.59 5.88 4.62
N LEU A 40 2.29 6.15 4.80
CA LEU A 40 1.45 5.68 5.92
C LEU A 40 1.79 4.23 6.32
N GLY A 41 2.65 4.07 7.33
CA GLY A 41 3.28 2.77 7.61
C GLY A 41 4.02 2.69 8.95
N ALA A 42 4.29 3.81 9.63
CA ALA A 42 4.83 3.80 10.98
C ALA A 42 3.78 3.52 12.08
N ILE A 43 2.53 3.24 11.69
CA ILE A 43 1.52 2.75 12.63
C ILE A 43 1.88 1.30 12.95
N LYS A 44 2.44 1.09 14.15
CA LYS A 44 2.60 -0.26 14.72
C LYS A 44 1.29 -1.01 14.54
N SER A 45 1.34 -2.09 13.77
CA SER A 45 0.22 -2.93 13.43
C SER A 45 -0.63 -3.19 14.68
N HIS A 46 -1.90 -2.81 14.63
CA HIS A 46 -2.88 -3.50 15.44
C HIS A 46 -3.02 -4.85 14.75
N GLU A 47 -2.29 -5.86 15.22
CA GLU A 47 -2.40 -7.22 14.70
C GLU A 47 -3.86 -7.66 14.85
N ILE A 48 -4.54 -7.87 13.73
CA ILE A 48 -5.92 -8.34 13.73
C ILE A 48 -5.86 -9.86 13.61
N GLU A 49 -6.23 -10.54 14.69
CA GLU A 49 -6.42 -11.99 14.67
C GLU A 49 -7.82 -12.30 14.12
N ILE A 50 -7.88 -12.85 12.91
CA ILE A 50 -9.13 -13.32 12.31
C ILE A 50 -9.27 -14.81 12.62
N MET A 51 -10.08 -15.14 13.64
CA MET A 51 -10.41 -16.52 13.97
C MET A 51 -11.59 -17.03 13.13
N LEU A 52 -11.43 -18.21 12.54
CA LEU A 52 -12.54 -18.92 11.89
C LEU A 52 -13.38 -19.63 12.96
N ASN A 53 -14.70 -19.50 12.88
CA ASN A 53 -15.64 -20.19 13.78
C ASN A 53 -15.77 -21.70 13.49
N VAL A 54 -14.93 -22.24 12.60
CA VAL A 54 -14.94 -23.64 12.15
C VAL A 54 -13.52 -24.16 12.18
N GLU A 55 -13.36 -25.47 12.41
CA GLU A 55 -12.05 -26.13 12.34
C GLU A 55 -11.43 -25.97 10.95
N ARG A 56 -10.10 -25.84 10.89
CA ARG A 56 -9.32 -25.85 9.63
C ARG A 56 -9.48 -27.22 8.96
N HIS A 57 -10.54 -27.41 8.18
CA HIS A 57 -10.46 -28.33 7.06
C HIS A 57 -9.55 -27.72 5.99
N ASP A 58 -8.86 -28.58 5.23
CA ASP A 58 -7.85 -28.27 4.20
C ASP A 58 -7.99 -26.87 3.59
N PRO A 59 -6.87 -26.11 3.41
CA PRO A 59 -6.92 -24.74 2.93
C PRO A 59 -7.82 -24.65 1.69
N PRO A 60 -8.76 -23.69 1.64
CA PRO A 60 -9.73 -23.63 0.58
C PRO A 60 -8.99 -23.52 -0.76
N LEU A 61 -9.02 -24.60 -1.54
CA LEU A 61 -8.40 -24.65 -2.86
C LEU A 61 -9.00 -23.54 -3.72
N LEU A 62 -8.15 -22.76 -4.37
CA LEU A 62 -8.56 -21.82 -5.40
C LEU A 62 -9.29 -22.61 -6.49
N ARG A 63 -10.62 -22.52 -6.50
CA ARG A 63 -11.45 -23.33 -7.41
C ARG A 63 -11.25 -22.96 -8.88
N ARG A 64 -10.65 -21.80 -9.17
CA ARG A 64 -10.42 -21.28 -10.52
C ARG A 64 -9.10 -20.50 -10.55
N PRO A 65 -8.37 -20.54 -11.69
CA PRO A 65 -7.27 -19.61 -11.92
C PRO A 65 -7.79 -18.17 -11.92
N ALA A 66 -6.90 -17.22 -11.64
CA ALA A 66 -7.22 -15.82 -11.81
C ALA A 66 -7.64 -15.53 -13.26
N TYR A 67 -8.66 -14.69 -13.44
CA TYR A 67 -9.06 -14.24 -14.76
C TYR A 67 -7.91 -13.49 -15.44
N LEU A 68 -7.75 -13.70 -16.75
CA LEU A 68 -6.74 -12.99 -17.53
C LEU A 68 -7.06 -11.49 -17.53
N ALA A 69 -6.16 -10.69 -16.95
CA ALA A 69 -6.21 -9.24 -17.07
C ALA A 69 -5.77 -8.81 -18.48
N SER A 70 -6.30 -7.70 -18.97
CA SER A 70 -5.80 -7.09 -20.21
C SER A 70 -4.35 -6.64 -20.02
N PRO A 71 -3.53 -6.56 -21.09
CA PRO A 71 -2.12 -6.14 -20.98
C PRO A 71 -1.95 -4.80 -20.24
N ARG A 72 -2.80 -3.81 -20.58
CA ARG A 72 -2.83 -2.50 -19.92
C ARG A 72 -3.20 -2.59 -18.44
N ALA A 73 -4.17 -3.43 -18.08
CA ALA A 73 -4.55 -3.63 -16.69
C ALA A 73 -3.43 -4.32 -15.90
N ARG A 74 -2.75 -5.29 -16.52
CA ARG A 74 -1.62 -6.01 -15.91
C ARG A 74 -0.46 -5.05 -15.58
N GLU A 75 -0.08 -4.19 -16.50
CA GLU A 75 0.98 -3.19 -16.29
C GLU A 75 0.65 -2.22 -15.14
N ALA A 76 -0.60 -1.71 -15.10
CA ALA A 76 -1.03 -0.84 -14.02
C ALA A 76 -1.03 -1.54 -12.66
N LEU A 77 -1.56 -2.78 -12.61
CA LEU A 77 -1.59 -3.59 -11.39
C LEU A 77 -0.18 -3.94 -10.90
N GLU A 78 0.73 -4.27 -11.81
CA GLU A 78 2.11 -4.61 -11.48
C GLU A 78 2.84 -3.44 -10.81
N SER A 79 2.62 -2.20 -11.28
CA SER A 79 3.14 -1.01 -10.62
C SER A 79 2.64 -0.87 -9.17
N HIS A 80 1.34 -1.08 -8.94
CA HIS A 80 0.73 -0.92 -7.62
C HIS A 80 1.12 -2.04 -6.66
N ILE A 81 1.20 -3.27 -7.17
CA ILE A 81 1.68 -4.43 -6.40
C ILE A 81 3.11 -4.19 -5.92
N ASN A 82 4.00 -3.73 -6.81
CA ASN A 82 5.39 -3.46 -6.47
C ASN A 82 5.52 -2.36 -5.40
N GLU A 83 4.65 -1.35 -5.43
CA GLU A 83 4.60 -0.33 -4.39
C GLU A 83 4.17 -0.93 -3.06
N LEU A 84 3.05 -1.66 -3.01
CA LEU A 84 2.55 -2.29 -1.79
C LEU A 84 3.54 -3.31 -1.18
N MET A 85 4.32 -4.01 -2.01
CA MET A 85 5.41 -4.88 -1.56
C MET A 85 6.54 -4.07 -0.89
N LYS A 86 6.94 -2.93 -1.46
CA LYS A 86 7.96 -2.04 -0.86
C LYS A 86 7.49 -1.44 0.47
N LEU A 87 6.19 -1.17 0.58
CA LEU A 87 5.55 -0.69 1.81
C LEU A 87 5.45 -1.75 2.91
N GLY A 88 5.76 -3.02 2.60
CA GLY A 88 5.53 -4.14 3.53
C GLY A 88 4.05 -4.45 3.77
N VAL A 89 3.15 -3.85 2.98
CA VAL A 89 1.71 -4.12 3.03
C VAL A 89 1.40 -5.47 2.39
N LEU A 90 2.13 -5.86 1.34
CA LEU A 90 2.02 -7.16 0.70
C LEU A 90 3.33 -7.94 0.81
N ARG A 91 3.21 -9.26 0.82
CA ARG A 91 4.34 -10.19 0.67
C ARG A 91 3.99 -11.33 -0.27
N ASN A 92 5.03 -11.92 -0.84
CA ASN A 92 4.90 -13.20 -1.54
C ASN A 92 4.70 -14.31 -0.49
N ALA A 93 3.82 -15.26 -0.78
CA ALA A 93 3.78 -16.52 -0.07
C ALA A 93 3.95 -17.70 -1.01
N TRP A 94 4.48 -18.78 -0.45
CA TRP A 94 4.63 -20.03 -1.17
C TRP A 94 3.31 -20.79 -1.23
N HIS A 95 3.13 -21.59 -2.28
CA HIS A 95 1.90 -22.34 -2.51
C HIS A 95 1.50 -23.26 -1.35
N ASN A 96 2.47 -23.72 -0.56
CA ASN A 96 2.26 -24.61 0.59
C ASN A 96 2.61 -23.93 1.93
N GLU A 97 2.77 -22.61 1.95
CA GLU A 97 2.99 -21.90 3.20
C GLU A 97 1.72 -21.96 4.03
N GLU A 98 1.81 -22.50 5.25
CA GLU A 98 0.72 -22.44 6.19
C GLU A 98 0.62 -21.01 6.71
N LEU A 99 -0.27 -20.24 6.08
CA LEU A 99 -0.51 -18.86 6.44
C LEU A 99 -1.52 -18.82 7.57
N GLU A 100 -1.13 -18.23 8.70
CA GLU A 100 -2.11 -17.62 9.58
C GLU A 100 -2.77 -16.47 8.79
N VAL A 101 -4.10 -16.42 8.78
CA VAL A 101 -4.93 -15.49 7.97
C VAL A 101 -4.81 -14.04 8.47
N THR A 102 -3.75 -13.73 9.20
CA THR A 102 -3.45 -12.43 9.81
C THR A 102 -2.70 -11.50 8.87
N MET A 103 -2.12 -12.01 7.77
CA MET A 103 -1.36 -11.20 6.81
C MET A 103 -1.99 -11.18 5.41
N PRO A 104 -2.18 -10.00 4.79
CA PRO A 104 -2.53 -9.92 3.38
C PRO A 104 -1.36 -10.42 2.52
N VAL A 105 -1.64 -11.38 1.65
CA VAL A 105 -0.65 -12.07 0.83
C VAL A 105 -1.12 -12.11 -0.62
N ILE A 106 -0.18 -11.93 -1.57
CA ILE A 106 -0.42 -12.29 -2.96
C ILE A 106 0.15 -13.69 -3.21
N SER A 107 -0.69 -14.62 -3.68
CA SER A 107 -0.24 -15.88 -4.26
C SER A 107 -0.09 -15.72 -5.77
N THR A 108 1.15 -15.62 -6.27
CA THR A 108 1.42 -15.69 -7.71
C THR A 108 1.72 -17.14 -8.10
N TRP A 109 0.95 -17.69 -9.04
CA TRP A 109 1.29 -18.95 -9.67
C TRP A 109 2.38 -18.68 -10.72
N ASN A 110 3.64 -18.99 -10.41
CA ASN A 110 4.72 -18.97 -11.40
C ASN A 110 4.54 -20.17 -12.33
N ASN A 111 4.09 -19.90 -13.56
CA ASN A 111 4.25 -20.85 -14.66
C ASN A 111 5.49 -20.42 -15.46
N ASP A 112 6.67 -20.72 -14.93
CA ASP A 112 7.88 -20.80 -15.77
C ASP A 112 7.83 -22.14 -16.53
N LYS A 113 7.02 -22.16 -17.59
CA LYS A 113 7.07 -23.12 -18.70
C LYS A 113 6.64 -22.45 -19.99
#